data_AF-A0A935U1E1-F1
#
_entry.id   AF-A0A935U1E1-F1
#
_cell.length_a   1.000
_cell.length_b   1.000
_cell.length_c   1.000
_cell.angle_alpha   90.00
_cell.angle_beta   90.00
_cell.angle_gamma   90.00
#
_symmetry.space_group_name_H-M   'P 1'
#
loop_
_entity.id
_entity.type
_entity.pdbx_description
1 polymer ?
#
loop_
_entity_poly.entity_id
_entity_poly.type
_entity_poly.pdbx_seq_one_letter_code
_entity_poly.pdbx_strand_id
1 'polypeptide(L)'
;MARVPHLTTAEFEILKVLWRLEQATVAEVRGEQTRRGSAPAYTTVMTLLGRLAAKGAVQVDRSKEPFVYRAAHRRESVIGSRVRTFLQDVFDGKADSLVLQLVEDEALSVEDLRAIERTISAAEASEASEPSDASEPSDHSDPIRIASEVTRGATHARARAAAQSRRASAPPPAPVAAPAGAARGRRGDGGKGR
;
A
#
# COMPACT_ATOMS: atom_id res chain seq x y z
N MET A 1 -7.70 -3.52 0.58
CA MET A 1 -6.42 -2.87 0.96
C MET A 1 -6.59 -1.35 0.83
N ALA A 2 -6.11 -0.56 1.79
CA ALA A 2 -6.22 0.90 1.72
C ALA A 2 -5.45 1.43 0.50
N ARG A 3 -6.11 2.22 -0.36
CA ARG A 3 -5.50 2.82 -1.55
C ARG A 3 -4.40 3.78 -1.14
N VAL A 4 -3.22 3.67 -1.76
CA VAL A 4 -2.11 4.62 -1.53
C VAL A 4 -2.56 6.02 -2.00
N PRO A 5 -2.47 7.05 -1.15
CA PRO A 5 -2.89 8.40 -1.53
C PRO A 5 -1.93 9.01 -2.55
N HIS A 6 -2.44 9.93 -3.38
CA HIS A 6 -1.60 10.71 -4.28
C HIS A 6 -0.77 11.73 -3.48
N LEU A 7 0.56 11.66 -3.64
CA LEU A 7 1.53 12.45 -2.90
C LEU A 7 2.23 13.44 -3.83
N THR A 8 2.42 14.67 -3.36
CA THR A 8 3.31 15.63 -4.04
C THR A 8 4.77 15.19 -3.90
N THR A 9 5.67 15.78 -4.67
CA THR A 9 7.12 15.52 -4.55
C THR A 9 7.62 15.79 -3.13
N ALA A 10 7.27 16.95 -2.55
CA ALA A 10 7.68 17.31 -1.20
C ALA A 10 7.12 16.36 -0.12
N GLU A 11 5.85 15.94 -0.25
CA GLU A 11 5.23 14.96 0.65
C GLU A 11 5.93 13.59 0.56
N PHE A 12 6.32 13.17 -0.64
CA PHE A 12 7.04 11.91 -0.83
C PHE A 12 8.45 11.94 -0.25
N GLU A 13 9.16 13.07 -0.35
CA GLU A 13 10.49 13.20 0.27
C GLU A 13 10.42 13.06 1.80
N ILE A 14 9.37 13.58 2.44
CA ILE A 14 9.12 13.36 3.86
C ILE A 14 8.88 11.87 4.14
N LEU A 15 8.11 11.18 3.29
CA LEU A 15 7.84 9.75 3.45
C LEU A 15 9.11 8.89 3.31
N LYS A 16 10.02 9.25 2.39
CA LYS A 16 11.35 8.62 2.27
C LYS A 16 12.16 8.76 3.55
N VAL A 17 12.12 9.92 4.19
CA VAL A 17 12.79 10.13 5.48
C VAL A 17 12.19 9.23 6.56
N LEU A 18 10.86 9.14 6.63
CA LEU A 18 10.16 8.27 7.59
C LEU A 18 10.44 6.78 7.37
N TRP A 19 10.55 6.30 6.12
CA TRP A 19 10.94 4.91 5.89
C TRP A 19 12.35 4.59 6.36
N ARG A 20 13.27 5.55 6.27
CA ARG A 20 14.65 5.36 6.73
C ARG A 20 14.76 5.41 8.26
N LEU A 21 14.01 6.29 8.91
CA LEU A 21 14.02 6.45 10.36
C LEU A 21 13.04 5.54 11.10
N GLU A 22 12.16 4.86 10.35
CA GLU A 22 11.00 4.08 10.81
C GLU A 22 9.91 4.91 11.51
N GLN A 23 10.32 5.81 12.40
CA GLN A 23 9.50 6.83 13.04
C GLN A 23 10.35 8.08 13.31
N ALA A 24 9.74 9.27 13.29
CA ALA A 24 10.46 10.52 13.54
C ALA A 24 9.54 11.66 13.98
N THR A 25 10.10 12.60 14.71
CA THR A 25 9.52 13.90 15.06
C THR A 25 9.75 14.91 13.93
N VAL A 26 9.05 16.06 13.99
CA VAL A 26 9.24 17.16 13.01
C VAL A 26 10.72 17.62 12.96
N ALA A 27 11.36 17.72 14.12
CA ALA A 27 12.76 18.15 14.22
C ALA A 27 13.72 17.16 13.56
N GLU A 28 13.53 15.86 13.78
CA GLU A 28 14.36 14.80 13.19
C GLU A 28 14.17 14.73 11.67
N VAL A 29 12.93 14.86 11.18
CA VAL A 29 12.66 14.92 9.74
C VAL A 29 13.36 16.12 9.10
N ARG A 30 13.25 17.32 9.71
CA ARG A 30 13.94 18.51 9.22
C ARG A 30 15.46 18.31 9.22
N GLY A 31 16.01 17.76 10.30
CA GLY A 31 17.44 17.49 10.43
C GLY A 31 17.95 16.55 9.35
N GLU A 32 17.17 15.52 9.00
CA GLU A 32 17.52 14.63 7.89
C GLU A 32 17.46 15.34 6.53
N GLN A 33 16.45 16.16 6.28
CA GLN A 33 16.39 16.93 5.04
C GLN A 33 17.59 17.88 4.92
N THR A 34 18.01 18.52 6.02
CA THR A 34 19.19 19.38 6.07
C THR A 34 20.47 18.63 5.73
N ARG A 35 20.64 17.41 6.26
CA ARG A 35 21.78 16.55 5.89
C ARG A 35 21.82 16.19 4.40
N ARG A 36 20.67 16.17 3.73
CA ARG A 36 20.55 15.90 2.28
C ARG A 36 20.64 17.17 1.42
N GLY A 37 21.04 18.29 2.01
CA GLY A 37 21.19 19.57 1.30
C GLY A 37 19.92 20.41 1.18
N SER A 38 18.81 19.98 1.79
CA SER A 38 17.56 20.74 1.81
C SER A 38 17.33 21.37 3.19
N ALA A 39 17.19 22.69 3.29
CA ALA A 39 17.00 23.38 4.57
C ALA A 39 15.59 24.01 4.72
N PRO A 40 14.50 23.21 4.72
CA PRO A 40 13.16 23.76 4.86
C PRO A 40 12.91 24.28 6.28
N ALA A 41 12.06 25.30 6.38
CA ALA A 41 11.59 25.80 7.66
C ALA A 41 10.85 24.70 8.45
N TYR A 42 10.92 24.78 9.79
CA TYR A 42 10.24 23.83 10.68
C TYR A 42 8.74 23.72 10.39
N THR A 43 8.08 24.87 10.19
CA THR A 43 6.65 24.96 9.87
C THR A 43 6.30 24.30 8.55
N THR A 44 7.20 24.31 7.56
CA THR A 44 7.03 23.61 6.29
C THR A 44 6.98 22.10 6.51
N VAL A 45 7.95 21.55 7.26
CA VAL A 45 7.98 20.12 7.59
C VAL A 45 6.74 19.73 8.39
N MET A 46 6.36 20.54 9.39
CA MET A 46 5.16 20.34 10.19
C MET A 46 3.89 20.32 9.33
N THR A 47 3.76 21.25 8.37
CA THR A 47 2.63 21.34 7.46
C THR A 47 2.56 20.13 6.53
N LEU A 48 3.70 19.70 5.97
CA LEU A 48 3.75 18.51 5.10
C LEU A 48 3.38 17.24 5.86
N LEU A 49 3.87 17.06 7.09
CA LEU A 49 3.47 15.94 7.94
C LEU A 49 1.98 15.97 8.29
N GLY A 50 1.43 17.16 8.56
CA GLY A 50 -0.02 17.33 8.76
C GLY A 50 -0.84 16.93 7.53
N ARG A 51 -0.42 17.35 6.33
CA ARG A 51 -1.06 16.96 5.06
C ARG A 51 -0.97 15.46 4.81
N LEU A 52 0.19 14.86 5.04
CA LEU A 52 0.37 13.41 4.93
C LEU A 52 -0.54 12.66 5.90
N ALA A 53 -0.69 13.16 7.14
CA ALA A 53 -1.57 12.54 8.13
C ALA A 53 -3.04 12.65 7.72
N ALA A 54 -3.46 13.81 7.19
CA ALA A 54 -4.80 14.00 6.65
C ALA A 54 -5.10 13.08 5.45
N LYS A 55 -4.08 12.78 4.64
CA LYS A 55 -4.17 11.83 3.52
C LYS A 55 -4.10 10.35 3.96
N GLY A 56 -3.85 10.07 5.24
CA GLY A 56 -3.64 8.72 5.75
C GLY A 56 -2.30 8.10 5.35
N ALA A 57 -1.37 8.87 4.79
CA ALA A 57 -0.05 8.39 4.36
C ALA A 57 0.91 8.15 5.53
N VAL A 58 0.68 8.85 6.65
CA VAL A 58 1.44 8.71 7.90
C VAL A 58 0.49 8.62 9.08
N GLN A 59 0.93 7.92 10.13
CA GLN A 59 0.28 7.91 11.43
C GLN A 59 1.03 8.85 12.36
N VAL A 60 0.30 9.52 13.25
CA VAL A 60 0.86 10.40 14.28
C VAL A 60 0.49 9.85 15.66
N ASP A 61 1.50 9.68 16.50
CA ASP A 61 1.34 9.39 17.91
C ASP A 61 1.29 10.71 18.68
N ARG A 62 0.07 11.08 19.09
CA ARG A 62 -0.20 12.31 19.85
C ARG A 62 -0.06 12.13 21.37
N SER A 63 0.24 10.91 21.84
CA SER A 63 0.49 10.66 23.26
C SER A 63 1.90 11.07 23.69
N LYS A 64 2.80 11.27 22.73
CA LYS A 64 4.20 11.69 22.95
C LYS A 64 4.37 13.17 22.68
N GLU A 65 5.21 13.84 23.46
CA GLU A 65 5.68 15.19 23.16
C GLU A 65 7.21 15.20 23.07
N PRO A 66 7.81 15.60 21.92
CA PRO A 66 7.15 15.99 20.67
C PRO A 66 6.40 14.84 19.97
N PHE A 67 5.37 15.17 19.17
CA PHE A 67 4.62 14.19 18.39
C PHE A 67 5.53 13.38 17.46
N VAL A 68 5.29 12.07 17.40
CA VAL A 68 6.07 11.11 16.60
C VAL A 68 5.24 10.65 15.41
N TYR A 69 5.84 10.63 14.22
CA TYR A 69 5.21 10.24 12.96
C TYR A 69 5.83 8.96 12.43
N ARG A 70 5.03 8.09 11.81
CA ARG A 70 5.50 6.88 11.10
C ARG A 70 4.75 6.70 9.78
N ALA A 71 5.40 6.09 8.80
CA ALA A 71 4.72 5.79 7.53
C ALA A 71 3.58 4.78 7.75
N ALA A 72 2.41 5.05 7.15
CA ALA A 72 1.25 4.16 7.25
C ALA A 72 1.30 3.02 6.21
N HIS A 73 2.06 3.21 5.13
CA HIS A 73 2.20 2.27 4.03
C HIS A 73 3.66 1.83 3.86
N ARG A 74 3.84 0.58 3.41
CA ARG A 74 5.16 0.05 3.05
C ARG A 74 5.72 0.78 1.84
N ARG A 75 7.05 0.91 1.79
CA ARG A 75 7.77 1.61 0.72
C ARG A 75 7.46 1.02 -0.64
N GLU A 76 7.47 -0.29 -0.74
CA GLU A 76 7.29 -1.06 -1.98
C GLU A 76 5.88 -0.83 -2.55
N SER A 77 4.86 -0.80 -1.70
CA SER A 77 3.48 -0.54 -2.12
C SER A 77 3.31 0.88 -2.67
N VAL A 78 3.92 1.88 -2.03
CA VAL A 78 3.83 3.27 -2.49
C VAL A 78 4.61 3.47 -3.78
N ILE A 79 5.84 2.95 -3.86
CA ILE A 79 6.67 3.03 -5.08
C ILE A 79 5.97 2.32 -6.23
N GLY A 80 5.51 1.07 -6.05
CA GLY A 80 4.83 0.30 -7.08
C GLY A 80 3.56 1.00 -7.60
N SER A 81 2.78 1.62 -6.71
CA SER A 81 1.63 2.43 -7.13
C SER A 81 2.05 3.63 -7.98
N ARG A 82 3.13 4.33 -7.61
CA ARG A 82 3.60 5.51 -8.36
C ARG A 82 4.18 5.14 -9.71
N VAL A 83 4.96 4.06 -9.79
CA VAL A 83 5.48 3.54 -11.06
C VAL A 83 4.33 3.15 -11.99
N ARG A 84 3.30 2.46 -11.47
CA ARG A 84 2.12 2.09 -12.27
C ARG A 84 1.38 3.30 -12.82
N THR A 85 1.15 4.32 -12.00
CA THR A 85 0.52 5.57 -12.45
C THR A 85 1.39 6.29 -13.48
N PHE A 86 2.71 6.40 -13.24
CA PHE A 86 3.63 6.99 -14.21
C PHE A 86 3.64 6.25 -15.56
N LEU A 87 3.69 4.93 -15.53
CA LEU A 87 3.61 4.11 -16.74
C LEU A 87 2.31 4.35 -17.50
N GLN A 88 1.18 4.41 -16.79
CA GLN A 88 -0.12 4.70 -17.39
C GLN A 88 -0.16 6.11 -18.01
N ASP A 89 0.36 7.11 -17.31
CA ASP A 89 0.25 8.52 -17.72
C ASP A 89 1.23 8.91 -18.82
N VAL A 90 2.41 8.27 -18.91
CA VAL A 90 3.51 8.67 -19.80
C VAL A 90 3.76 7.67 -20.94
N PHE A 91 3.53 6.39 -20.69
CA PHE A 91 3.82 5.30 -21.64
C PHE A 91 2.57 4.48 -21.99
N ASP A 92 1.37 4.98 -21.71
CA ASP A 92 0.09 4.28 -21.93
C ASP A 92 0.05 2.85 -21.33
N GLY A 93 0.76 2.66 -20.21
CA GLY A 93 0.88 1.38 -19.49
C GLY A 93 1.92 0.42 -20.06
N LYS A 94 2.68 0.81 -21.08
CA LYS A 94 3.70 -0.02 -21.74
C LYS A 94 5.03 0.03 -21.00
N ALA A 95 5.32 -0.99 -20.21
CA ALA A 95 6.54 -1.07 -19.40
C ALA A 95 7.80 -1.32 -20.24
N ASP A 96 7.68 -2.07 -21.34
CA ASP A 96 8.73 -2.30 -22.34
C ASP A 96 9.27 -1.00 -22.93
N SER A 97 8.38 -0.05 -23.23
CA SER A 97 8.73 1.26 -23.79
C SER A 97 9.59 2.09 -22.83
N LEU A 98 9.31 2.04 -21.52
CA LEU A 98 10.16 2.69 -20.51
C LEU A 98 11.55 2.05 -20.45
N VAL A 99 11.63 0.71 -20.47
CA VAL A 99 12.91 0.01 -20.41
C VAL A 99 13.77 0.34 -21.65
N LEU A 100 13.16 0.33 -22.83
CA LEU A 100 13.87 0.66 -24.08
C LEU A 100 14.44 2.08 -24.04
N GLN A 101 13.63 3.07 -23.61
CA GLN A 101 14.10 4.46 -23.48
C GLN A 101 15.31 4.57 -22.52
N LEU A 102 15.29 3.86 -21.39
CA LEU A 102 16.40 3.90 -20.42
C LEU A 102 17.69 3.28 -20.96
N VAL A 103 17.58 2.29 -21.85
CA VAL A 103 18.72 1.68 -22.53
C VAL A 103 19.26 2.63 -23.61
N GLU A 104 18.37 3.24 -24.41
CA GLU A 104 18.74 4.17 -25.48
C GLU A 104 19.41 5.45 -24.94
N ASP A 105 18.97 5.95 -23.78
CA ASP A 105 19.55 7.14 -23.13
C ASP A 105 20.86 6.85 -22.35
N GLU A 106 21.41 5.63 -22.46
CA GLU A 106 22.59 5.17 -21.69
C GLU A 106 22.46 5.39 -20.16
N ALA A 107 21.22 5.42 -19.66
CA ALA A 107 20.93 5.66 -18.25
C ALA A 107 21.19 4.43 -17.35
N LEU A 108 21.51 3.29 -17.96
CA LEU A 108 21.79 2.02 -17.28
C LEU A 108 23.23 1.59 -17.53
N SER A 109 23.96 1.29 -16.44
CA SER A 109 25.29 0.71 -16.54
C SER A 109 25.23 -0.75 -17.02
N VAL A 110 26.38 -1.28 -17.44
CA VAL A 110 26.51 -2.71 -17.78
C VAL A 110 26.15 -3.58 -16.57
N GLU A 111 26.50 -3.14 -15.37
CA GLU A 111 26.14 -3.79 -14.11
C GLU A 111 24.62 -3.80 -13.88
N ASP A 112 23.92 -2.70 -14.19
CA ASP A 112 22.47 -2.60 -14.09
C ASP A 112 21.77 -3.54 -15.08
N LEU A 113 22.23 -3.58 -16.34
CA LEU A 113 21.70 -4.50 -17.36
C LEU A 113 21.84 -5.96 -16.93
N ARG A 114 23.01 -6.34 -16.39
CA ARG A 114 23.24 -7.68 -15.83
C ARG A 114 22.38 -7.97 -14.60
N ALA A 115 22.05 -6.96 -13.80
CA ALA A 115 21.14 -7.13 -12.66
C ALA A 115 19.70 -7.36 -13.13
N ILE A 116 19.27 -6.65 -14.19
CA ILE A 116 17.97 -6.84 -14.82
C ILE A 116 17.87 -8.24 -15.44
N GLU A 117 18.87 -8.69 -16.21
CA GLU A 117 18.91 -10.03 -16.82
C GLU A 117 18.76 -11.16 -15.78
N ARG A 118 19.49 -11.05 -14.66
CA ARG A 118 19.37 -11.99 -13.54
C ARG A 118 17.96 -12.02 -12.94
N THR A 119 17.31 -10.86 -12.85
CA THR A 119 15.95 -10.73 -12.30
C THR A 119 14.92 -11.34 -13.27
N ILE A 120 15.08 -11.12 -14.58
CA ILE A 120 14.24 -11.72 -15.63
C ILE A 120 14.38 -13.24 -15.60
N SER A 121 15.60 -13.77 -15.61
CA SER A 121 15.86 -15.21 -15.57
C SER A 121 15.24 -15.88 -14.34
N ALA A 122 15.30 -15.22 -13.18
CA ALA A 122 14.68 -15.71 -11.96
C ALA A 122 13.14 -15.71 -12.00
N ALA A 123 12.53 -14.72 -12.67
CA ALA A 123 11.10 -14.65 -12.86
C ALA A 123 10.61 -15.76 -13.82
N GLU A 124 11.29 -15.96 -14.94
CA GLU A 124 10.97 -17.02 -15.91
C GLU A 124 11.10 -18.43 -15.29
N ALA A 125 12.14 -18.66 -14.48
CA ALA A 125 12.31 -19.93 -13.77
C ALA A 125 11.20 -20.19 -12.72
N SER A 126 10.65 -19.12 -12.13
CA SER A 126 9.53 -19.22 -11.19
C SER A 126 8.21 -19.52 -11.92
N GLU A 127 8.03 -19.03 -13.15
CA GLU A 127 6.87 -19.35 -14.00
C GLU A 127 6.93 -20.79 -14.56
N ALA A 128 8.13 -21.31 -14.84
CA ALA A 128 8.34 -22.70 -15.29
C ALA A 128 8.10 -23.78 -14.21
N SER A 129 7.91 -23.39 -12.95
CA SER A 129 7.78 -24.29 -11.80
C SER A 129 6.34 -24.53 -11.34
N GLU A 130 5.32 -23.95 -12.00
CA GLU A 130 3.93 -24.40 -11.82
C GLU A 130 3.72 -25.73 -12.58
N PRO A 131 3.40 -26.85 -11.89
CA PRO A 131 3.34 -28.15 -12.52
C PRO A 131 2.11 -28.24 -13.44
N SER A 132 2.39 -28.34 -14.74
CA SER A 132 1.52 -28.99 -15.72
C SER A 132 1.44 -30.49 -15.40
N ASP A 133 0.64 -30.86 -14.40
CA ASP A 133 0.23 -32.24 -14.18
C ASP A 133 -1.30 -32.39 -14.34
N ALA A 134 -1.68 -32.81 -15.54
CA ALA A 134 -2.76 -33.76 -15.75
C ALA A 134 -2.35 -34.66 -16.92
N SER A 135 -1.41 -35.54 -16.60
CA SER A 135 -1.26 -36.93 -17.06
C SER A 135 -1.89 -37.36 -18.41
N GLU A 136 -1.04 -37.74 -19.36
CA GLU A 136 -1.26 -38.85 -20.32
C GLU A 136 -1.46 -40.20 -19.57
N PRO A 137 -1.97 -41.33 -20.13
CA PRO A 137 -1.92 -41.73 -21.55
C PRO A 137 -3.17 -42.47 -22.11
N SER A 138 -3.51 -42.26 -23.38
CA SER A 138 -4.43 -43.15 -24.11
C SER A 138 -3.63 -44.27 -24.79
N ASP A 139 -3.59 -45.40 -24.10
CA ASP A 139 -3.10 -46.70 -24.57
C ASP A 139 -3.89 -47.20 -25.79
N HIS A 140 -3.17 -47.86 -26.69
CA HIS A 140 -3.65 -48.36 -27.96
C HIS A 140 -4.08 -49.84 -27.78
N SER A 141 -5.33 -50.15 -28.13
CA SER A 141 -5.85 -51.50 -28.47
C SER A 141 -6.10 -52.50 -27.34
N ASP A 142 -7.37 -52.83 -27.10
CA ASP A 142 -7.86 -54.21 -27.25
C ASP A 142 -9.40 -54.26 -27.37
N PRO A 143 -9.99 -54.80 -28.45
CA PRO A 143 -11.43 -55.00 -28.56
C PRO A 143 -11.83 -56.41 -28.05
N ILE A 144 -13.06 -56.52 -27.53
CA ILE A 144 -13.81 -57.75 -27.21
C ILE A 144 -13.61 -58.32 -25.79
N ARG A 145 -14.67 -58.18 -24.97
CA ARG A 145 -15.38 -59.24 -24.21
C ARG A 145 -16.60 -58.61 -23.50
N ILE A 146 -17.80 -58.67 -24.10
CA ILE A 146 -18.91 -59.63 -23.83
C ILE A 146 -19.66 -59.36 -22.50
N ALA A 147 -20.86 -58.80 -22.70
CA ALA A 147 -22.18 -59.18 -22.16
C ALA A 147 -22.70 -58.81 -20.74
N SER A 148 -24.00 -58.47 -20.79
CA SER A 148 -25.11 -58.67 -19.84
C SER A 148 -25.14 -57.82 -18.57
N GLU A 149 -26.00 -56.80 -18.53
CA GLU A 149 -27.40 -56.89 -18.03
C GLU A 149 -27.50 -57.23 -16.54
N VAL A 150 -27.72 -56.20 -15.69
CA VAL A 150 -28.62 -56.29 -14.53
C VAL A 150 -29.30 -54.93 -14.32
N THR A 151 -30.53 -54.86 -14.81
CA THR A 151 -31.76 -54.26 -14.23
C THR A 151 -31.72 -53.21 -13.11
N ARG A 152 -32.43 -52.11 -13.41
CA ARG A 152 -33.46 -51.40 -12.62
C ARG A 152 -33.13 -50.85 -11.22
N GLY A 153 -33.22 -49.52 -11.14
CA GLY A 153 -34.30 -48.87 -10.38
C GLY A 153 -33.89 -48.16 -9.09
N ALA A 154 -34.06 -46.83 -9.05
CA ALA A 154 -34.75 -46.10 -7.97
C ALA A 154 -34.67 -44.59 -8.21
N THR A 155 -35.81 -43.99 -8.50
CA THR A 155 -36.08 -42.55 -8.49
C THR A 155 -36.64 -42.12 -7.12
N HIS A 156 -36.31 -40.89 -6.75
CA HIS A 156 -37.06 -39.96 -5.87
C HIS A 156 -37.16 -40.21 -4.35
N ALA A 157 -36.59 -39.26 -3.57
CA ALA A 157 -37.28 -38.49 -2.52
C ALA A 157 -36.29 -37.45 -1.93
N ARG A 158 -36.46 -36.13 -2.07
CA ARG A 158 -37.39 -35.17 -1.42
C ARG A 158 -36.94 -34.71 -0.01
N ALA A 159 -37.11 -33.39 0.21
CA ALA A 159 -37.26 -32.63 1.47
C ALA A 159 -36.01 -31.81 1.92
N ARG A 160 -36.02 -30.47 1.81
CA ARG A 160 -36.69 -29.41 2.64
C ARG A 160 -35.97 -29.13 3.98
N ALA A 161 -35.45 -27.91 4.13
CA ALA A 161 -35.55 -27.02 5.31
C ALA A 161 -34.79 -25.70 5.00
N ALA A 162 -35.48 -24.58 4.77
CA ALA A 162 -35.91 -23.60 5.78
C ALA A 162 -34.71 -22.81 6.37
N ALA A 163 -34.45 -21.59 5.89
CA ALA A 163 -35.03 -20.34 6.38
C ALA A 163 -34.28 -19.77 7.60
N GLN A 164 -33.52 -18.68 7.37
CA GLN A 164 -33.55 -17.46 8.19
C GLN A 164 -32.59 -16.41 7.60
N SER A 165 -33.15 -15.57 6.72
CA SER A 165 -32.62 -14.25 6.41
C SER A 165 -33.37 -13.23 7.26
N ARG A 166 -32.62 -12.23 7.72
CA ARG A 166 -33.06 -10.89 8.21
C ARG A 166 -33.42 -10.77 9.69
N ARG A 167 -32.52 -10.13 10.45
CA ARG A 167 -32.88 -8.99 11.31
C ARG A 167 -31.68 -8.07 11.58
N ALA A 168 -31.86 -6.78 11.23
CA ALA A 168 -31.25 -5.55 11.79
C ALA A 168 -29.71 -5.48 11.86
N SER A 169 -28.96 -4.63 11.14
CA SER A 169 -29.12 -3.19 10.85
C SER A 169 -29.52 -2.33 12.04
N ALA A 170 -28.52 -1.88 12.79
CA ALA A 170 -28.52 -0.61 13.53
C ALA A 170 -27.06 -0.14 13.71
N PRO A 171 -26.69 1.08 13.27
CA PRO A 171 -25.37 1.64 13.53
C PRO A 171 -25.25 2.21 14.96
N PRO A 172 -24.05 2.26 15.57
CA PRO A 172 -23.83 2.84 16.89
C PRO A 172 -23.90 4.39 16.86
N PRO A 173 -24.33 5.04 17.96
CA PRO A 173 -24.49 6.49 18.04
C PRO A 173 -23.16 7.26 18.16
N ALA A 174 -23.14 8.48 17.62
CA ALA A 174 -22.04 9.44 17.71
C ALA A 174 -21.90 10.03 19.14
N PRO A 175 -20.69 10.35 19.62
CA PRO A 175 -20.51 11.04 20.88
C PRO A 175 -20.82 12.54 20.77
N VAL A 176 -21.59 12.99 21.77
CA VAL A 176 -22.11 14.33 22.03
C VAL A 176 -21.00 15.33 22.35
N ALA A 177 -21.07 16.51 21.75
CA ALA A 177 -20.31 17.69 22.13
C ALA A 177 -21.01 18.46 23.26
N ALA A 178 -20.25 18.90 24.28
CA ALA A 178 -20.58 20.00 25.19
C ALA A 178 -19.34 20.38 26.04
N PRO A 179 -19.28 21.58 26.67
CA PRO A 179 -19.53 22.90 26.09
C PRO A 179 -18.37 23.88 26.35
N ALA A 180 -18.39 24.99 25.61
CA ALA A 180 -17.63 26.19 25.92
C ALA A 180 -18.09 26.80 27.26
N GLY A 181 -17.15 27.05 28.17
CA GLY A 181 -17.37 27.73 29.44
C GLY A 181 -16.29 28.79 29.64
N ALA A 182 -16.67 30.05 29.45
CA ALA A 182 -15.86 31.22 29.72
C ALA A 182 -15.63 31.44 31.22
N ALA A 183 -14.44 31.88 31.61
CA ALA A 183 -14.23 32.61 32.86
C ALA A 183 -13.16 33.69 32.67
N ARG A 184 -13.60 34.93 32.85
CA ARG A 184 -12.83 36.17 32.91
C ARG A 184 -11.96 36.25 34.17
N GLY A 185 -10.78 36.86 34.02
CA GLY A 185 -10.39 38.03 34.82
C GLY A 185 -9.47 37.84 36.02
N ARG A 186 -8.30 38.50 35.96
CA ARG A 186 -7.66 39.42 36.95
C ARG A 186 -6.22 39.69 36.46
N ARG A 187 -5.88 40.91 36.01
CA ARG A 187 -5.43 42.11 36.75
C ARG A 187 -4.23 41.85 37.69
N GLY A 188 -3.15 42.56 37.40
CA GLY A 188 -1.90 42.76 38.15
C GLY A 188 -0.85 43.11 37.09
N ASP A 189 -0.61 44.37 36.71
CA ASP A 189 -0.18 45.54 37.48
C ASP A 189 0.99 45.26 38.43
N GLY A 190 2.08 46.00 38.23
CA GLY A 190 3.21 46.11 39.14
C GLY A 190 4.58 45.80 38.52
N GLY A 191 5.38 46.85 38.27
CA GLY A 191 6.83 46.74 38.51
C GLY A 191 7.78 47.38 37.50
N LYS A 192 7.93 48.71 37.57
CA LYS A 192 9.14 49.42 37.15
C LYS A 192 10.37 48.98 37.96
N GLY A 193 11.54 48.93 37.33
CA GLY A 193 12.86 48.95 37.97
C GLY A 193 13.93 48.90 36.89
N ARG A 194 14.31 50.08 36.37
CA ARG A 194 15.61 50.76 36.56
C ARG A 194 16.74 50.18 35.73
#